data_AF-A0A843HF98-F1
#
_entry.id   AF-A0A843HF98-F1
#
_cell.length_a   1.000
_cell.length_b   1.000
_cell.length_c   1.000
_cell.angle_alpha   90.00
_cell.angle_beta   90.00
_cell.angle_gamma   90.00
#
_symmetry.space_group_name_H-M   'P 1'
#
loop_
_entity.id
_entity.type
_entity.pdbx_description
1 polymer ?
#
loop_
_entity_poly.entity_id
_entity_poly.type
_entity_poly.pdbx_seq_one_letter_code
_entity_poly.pdbx_strand_id
1 'polypeptide(L)'
;MFELRHLIDVIKYDKLAYIEEHREIFDKIDVVTQLNKRVVVLKQELIDDPDNKNLSFELQFCENEIERIEEEINEFYTENDALKFDIDNSKKLMDFNFNELHQYVDLLENYSEFNIDESLVEAFRTSLNELEVNVEEYVKLSAKDKD
;
A
#
# COMPACT_ATOMS: atom_id res chain seq x y z
N MET A 1 -6.77 22.91 1.90
CA MET A 1 -6.28 22.16 0.71
C MET A 1 -4.75 22.02 0.67
N PHE A 2 -3.96 23.05 1.04
CA PHE A 2 -2.49 22.96 1.07
C PHE A 2 -1.96 21.94 2.08
N GLU A 3 -2.56 21.87 3.27
CA GLU A 3 -2.15 20.94 4.34
C GLU A 3 -2.46 19.48 3.99
N LEU A 4 -3.63 19.19 3.42
CA LEU A 4 -3.98 17.84 2.98
C LEU A 4 -3.07 17.36 1.84
N ARG A 5 -2.78 18.25 0.89
CA ARG A 5 -1.83 17.97 -0.19
C ARG A 5 -0.40 17.74 0.34
N HIS A 6 0.02 18.53 1.32
CA HIS A 6 1.30 18.36 1.98
C HIS A 6 1.38 17.01 2.72
N LEU A 7 0.33 16.61 3.45
CA LEU A 7 0.27 15.30 4.11
C LEU A 7 0.37 14.15 3.10
N ILE A 8 -0.30 14.26 1.96
CA ILE A 8 -0.20 13.27 0.87
C ILE A 8 1.24 13.21 0.34
N ASP A 9 1.87 14.35 0.10
CA ASP A 9 3.23 14.42 -0.40
C ASP A 9 4.22 13.79 0.62
N VAL A 10 4.06 14.09 1.92
CA VAL A 10 4.86 13.49 3.00
C VAL A 10 4.69 11.97 3.03
N ILE A 11 3.45 11.45 3.08
CA ILE A 11 3.19 9.99 3.07
C ILE A 11 3.84 9.32 1.86
N LYS A 12 3.81 9.98 0.69
CA LYS A 12 4.44 9.48 -0.52
C LYS A 12 5.96 9.47 -0.39
N TYR A 13 6.57 10.57 0.03
CA TYR A 13 8.02 10.68 0.15
C TYR A 13 8.54 9.66 1.17
N ASP A 14 7.88 9.53 2.32
CA ASP A 14 8.27 8.57 3.35
C ASP A 14 8.12 7.13 2.85
N LYS A 15 7.01 6.82 2.14
CA LYS A 15 6.83 5.50 1.51
C LYS A 15 7.90 5.21 0.46
N LEU A 16 8.24 6.17 -0.40
CA LEU A 16 9.24 5.98 -1.45
C LEU A 16 10.65 5.87 -0.86
N ALA A 17 10.99 6.71 0.10
CA ALA A 17 12.25 6.65 0.82
C ALA A 17 12.40 5.30 1.53
N TYR A 18 11.34 4.81 2.17
CA TYR A 18 11.33 3.50 2.80
C TYR A 18 11.48 2.34 1.81
N ILE A 19 10.78 2.39 0.67
CA ILE A 19 10.95 1.35 -0.36
C ILE A 19 12.37 1.37 -0.92
N GLU A 20 12.98 2.54 -1.10
CA GLU A 20 14.35 2.64 -1.59
C GLU A 20 15.36 2.17 -0.53
N GLU A 21 15.18 2.57 0.72
CA GLU A 21 16.02 2.18 1.86
C GLU A 21 15.98 0.67 2.10
N HIS A 22 14.82 0.06 1.89
CA HIS A 22 14.62 -1.38 2.10
C HIS A 22 14.41 -2.14 0.80
N ARG A 23 14.92 -1.61 -0.31
CA ARG A 23 14.79 -2.22 -1.63
C ARG A 23 15.25 -3.68 -1.65
N GLU A 24 16.31 -4.00 -0.91
CA GLU A 24 16.81 -5.37 -0.78
C GLU A 24 15.74 -6.35 -0.27
N ILE A 25 14.92 -5.95 0.71
CA ILE A 25 13.83 -6.79 1.22
C ILE A 25 12.72 -6.93 0.17
N PHE A 26 12.40 -5.87 -0.57
CA PHE A 26 11.43 -5.97 -1.66
C PHE A 26 11.91 -6.85 -2.81
N ASP A 27 13.20 -6.80 -3.15
CA ASP A 27 13.81 -7.70 -4.14
C ASP A 27 13.76 -9.15 -3.64
N LYS A 28 14.03 -9.39 -2.35
CA LYS A 28 13.88 -10.71 -1.70
C LYS A 28 12.45 -11.25 -1.76
N ILE A 29 11.43 -10.40 -1.64
CA ILE A 29 10.02 -10.79 -1.80
C ILE A 29 9.72 -11.28 -3.23
N ASP A 30 10.27 -10.62 -4.26
CA ASP A 30 10.12 -11.10 -5.64
C ASP A 30 10.85 -12.45 -5.81
N VAL A 31 12.06 -12.59 -5.28
CA VAL A 31 12.79 -13.87 -5.31
C VAL A 31 11.96 -15.00 -4.69
N VAL A 32 11.38 -14.80 -3.50
CA VAL A 32 10.48 -15.78 -2.86
C VAL A 32 9.28 -16.09 -3.74
N THR A 33 8.71 -15.08 -4.39
CA THR A 33 7.59 -15.27 -5.32
C THR A 33 7.97 -16.15 -6.51
N GLN A 34 9.16 -15.95 -7.09
CA GLN A 34 9.65 -16.79 -8.18
C GLN A 34 10.02 -18.19 -7.72
N LEU A 35 10.65 -18.34 -6.55
CA LEU A 35 10.95 -19.65 -5.96
C LEU A 35 9.67 -20.45 -5.70
N ASN A 36 8.63 -19.82 -5.13
CA ASN A 36 7.34 -20.44 -4.92
C ASN A 36 6.69 -20.93 -6.23
N LYS A 37 6.75 -20.12 -7.29
CA LYS A 37 6.31 -20.56 -8.63
C LYS A 37 7.11 -21.77 -9.10
N ARG A 38 8.43 -21.79 -8.89
CA ARG A 38 9.27 -22.93 -9.28
C ARG A 38 8.96 -24.19 -8.47
N VAL A 39 8.72 -24.07 -7.17
CA VAL A 39 8.28 -25.19 -6.30
C VAL A 39 7.01 -25.84 -6.83
N VAL A 40 6.02 -25.05 -7.26
CA VAL A 40 4.77 -25.58 -7.84
C VAL A 40 5.07 -26.39 -9.10
N VAL A 41 5.93 -25.89 -9.99
CA VAL A 41 6.32 -26.60 -11.21
C VAL A 41 7.10 -27.89 -10.88
N LEU A 42 8.08 -27.82 -9.96
CA LEU A 42 8.89 -28.97 -9.55
C LEU A 42 8.05 -30.08 -8.93
N LYS A 43 7.07 -29.72 -8.09
CA LYS A 43 6.12 -30.67 -7.50
C LYS A 43 5.30 -31.36 -8.59
N GLN A 44 4.91 -30.64 -9.64
CA GLN A 44 4.21 -31.23 -10.78
C GLN A 44 5.10 -32.18 -11.58
N GLU A 45 6.35 -31.79 -11.87
CA GLU A 45 7.31 -32.62 -12.60
C GLU A 45 7.68 -33.89 -11.82
N LEU A 46 7.78 -33.82 -10.48
CA LEU A 46 8.05 -34.97 -9.61
C LEU A 46 6.85 -35.91 -9.44
N ILE A 47 5.62 -35.48 -9.75
CA ILE A 47 4.48 -36.40 -9.84
C ILE A 47 4.66 -37.33 -11.05
N ASP A 48 5.17 -36.78 -12.16
CA ASP A 48 5.37 -37.50 -13.41
C ASP A 48 6.66 -38.36 -13.39
N ASP A 49 7.69 -37.92 -12.67
CA ASP A 49 8.97 -38.64 -12.49
C ASP A 49 9.47 -38.59 -11.02
N PRO A 50 8.92 -39.43 -10.12
CA PRO A 50 9.19 -39.35 -8.68
C PRO A 50 10.62 -39.66 -8.26
N ASP A 51 11.36 -40.42 -9.06
CA ASP A 51 12.74 -40.84 -8.74
C ASP A 51 13.79 -39.86 -9.29
N ASN A 52 13.36 -38.73 -9.85
CA ASN A 52 14.24 -37.71 -10.41
C ASN A 52 14.98 -36.93 -9.32
N LYS A 53 16.17 -37.43 -8.97
CA LYS A 53 17.02 -36.84 -7.94
C LYS A 53 17.33 -35.37 -8.19
N ASN A 54 17.51 -34.96 -9.45
CA ASN A 54 17.84 -33.55 -9.76
C ASN A 54 16.68 -32.63 -9.40
N LEU A 55 15.45 -33.02 -9.75
CA LEU A 55 14.24 -32.26 -9.39
C LEU A 55 14.02 -32.26 -7.88
N SER A 56 14.30 -33.38 -7.19
CA SER A 56 14.21 -33.42 -5.72
C SER A 56 15.24 -32.50 -5.04
N PHE A 57 16.48 -32.46 -5.54
CA PHE A 57 17.51 -31.55 -5.02
C PHE A 57 17.14 -30.08 -5.26
N GLU A 58 16.63 -29.76 -6.45
CA GLU A 58 16.19 -28.39 -6.76
C GLU A 58 15.00 -27.98 -5.89
N LEU A 59 14.04 -28.89 -5.67
CA LEU A 59 12.88 -28.64 -4.81
C LEU A 59 13.34 -28.32 -3.38
N GLN A 60 14.22 -29.15 -2.82
CA GLN A 60 14.75 -28.94 -1.48
C GLN A 60 15.53 -27.61 -1.37
N PHE A 61 16.31 -27.26 -2.41
CA PHE A 61 16.98 -25.97 -2.47
C PHE A 61 15.97 -24.81 -2.44
N CYS A 62 14.95 -24.83 -3.30
CA CYS A 62 13.94 -23.78 -3.34
C CYS A 62 13.18 -23.66 -2.01
N GLU A 63 12.77 -24.78 -1.40
CA GLU A 63 12.04 -24.77 -0.12
C GLU A 63 12.90 -24.19 1.02
N ASN A 64 14.18 -24.57 1.12
CA ASN A 64 15.09 -24.02 2.12
C ASN A 64 15.37 -22.52 1.91
N GLU A 65 15.53 -22.10 0.66
CA GLU A 65 15.79 -20.68 0.35
C GLU A 65 14.55 -19.81 0.60
N ILE A 66 13.35 -20.34 0.33
CA ILE A 66 12.10 -19.67 0.70
C ILE A 66 12.04 -19.48 2.21
N GLU A 67 12.26 -20.55 2.99
CA GLU A 67 12.20 -20.50 4.46
C GLU A 67 13.17 -19.45 5.03
N ARG A 68 14.43 -19.46 4.57
CA ARG A 68 15.44 -18.47 5.00
C ARG A 68 15.03 -17.04 4.68
N ILE A 69 14.59 -16.78 3.44
CA ILE A 69 14.25 -15.43 3.02
C ILE A 69 12.95 -14.95 3.73
N GLU A 70 12.00 -15.84 3.98
CA GLU A 70 10.79 -15.54 4.76
C GLU A 70 11.10 -15.18 6.22
N GLU A 71 12.10 -15.83 6.84
CA GLU A 71 12.59 -15.42 8.17
C GLU A 71 13.15 -13.99 8.16
N GLU A 72 14.03 -13.66 7.20
CA GLU A 72 14.58 -12.30 7.05
C GLU A 72 13.50 -11.25 6.80
N ILE A 73 12.49 -11.58 5.99
CA ILE A 73 11.33 -10.71 5.74
C ILE A 73 10.50 -10.50 7.02
N ASN A 74 10.30 -11.56 7.82
CA ASN A 74 9.53 -11.48 9.06
C ASN A 74 10.25 -10.67 10.15
N GLU A 75 11.57 -10.82 10.27
CA GLU A 75 12.40 -9.98 11.14
C GLU A 75 12.29 -8.52 10.73
N PHE A 76 12.43 -8.23 9.43
CA PHE A 76 12.26 -6.89 8.88
C PHE A 76 10.90 -6.28 9.23
N TYR A 77 9.80 -7.02 9.08
CA TYR A 77 8.47 -6.52 9.43
C TYR A 77 8.30 -6.29 10.93
N THR A 78 8.90 -7.13 11.76
CA THR A 78 8.85 -6.99 13.23
C THR A 78 9.60 -5.73 13.68
N GLU A 79 10.71 -5.40 13.01
CA GLU A 79 11.51 -4.21 13.31
C GLU A 79 10.90 -2.92 12.74
N ASN A 80 10.22 -2.99 11.59
CA ASN A 80 9.70 -1.82 10.87
C ASN A 80 8.25 -1.44 11.19
N ASP A 81 7.71 -1.93 12.31
CA ASP A 81 6.38 -1.53 12.82
C ASP A 81 6.25 0.00 13.02
N ALA A 82 7.37 0.71 13.21
CA ALA A 82 7.39 2.16 13.39
C ALA A 82 6.91 2.94 12.15
N LEU A 83 7.34 2.58 10.94
CA LEU A 83 6.86 3.28 9.75
C LEU A 83 5.40 2.96 9.45
N LYS A 84 5.01 1.70 9.65
CA LYS A 84 3.60 1.29 9.51
C LYS A 84 2.72 2.11 10.45
N PHE A 85 3.18 2.32 11.68
CA PHE A 85 2.53 3.20 12.65
C PHE A 85 2.44 4.65 12.15
N ASP A 86 3.51 5.22 11.61
CA ASP A 86 3.52 6.61 11.11
C ASP A 86 2.62 6.81 9.87
N ILE A 87 2.60 5.85 8.95
CA ILE A 87 1.70 5.85 7.78
C ILE A 87 0.25 5.73 8.25
N ASP A 88 -0.04 4.84 9.19
CA ASP A 88 -1.40 4.66 9.71
C ASP A 88 -1.88 5.89 10.50
N ASN A 89 -0.99 6.55 11.23
CA ASN A 89 -1.31 7.80 11.92
C ASN A 89 -1.58 8.94 10.92
N SER A 90 -0.75 9.05 9.88
CA SER A 90 -0.92 10.05 8.81
C SER A 90 -2.21 9.84 8.02
N LYS A 91 -2.60 8.58 7.76
CA LYS A 91 -3.91 8.26 7.16
C LYS A 91 -5.07 8.70 8.05
N LYS A 92 -5.03 8.42 9.36
CA LYS A 92 -6.06 8.87 10.30
C LYS A 92 -6.19 10.39 10.32
N LEU A 93 -5.08 11.13 10.20
CA LEU A 93 -5.10 12.58 10.09
C LEU A 93 -5.75 13.06 8.78
N MET A 94 -5.48 12.38 7.66
CA MET A 94 -6.20 12.66 6.40
C MET A 94 -7.70 12.43 6.55
N ASP A 95 -8.13 11.31 7.12
CA ASP A 95 -9.55 11.01 7.35
C ASP A 95 -10.21 12.05 8.27
N PHE A 96 -9.51 12.47 9.32
CA PHE A 96 -9.97 13.54 10.21
C PHE A 96 -10.17 14.86 9.44
N ASN A 97 -9.20 15.25 8.62
CA ASN A 97 -9.29 16.47 7.82
C ASN A 97 -10.42 16.41 6.78
N PHE A 98 -10.65 15.26 6.13
CA PHE A 98 -11.80 15.08 5.24
C PHE A 98 -13.12 15.18 6.00
N ASN A 99 -13.23 14.54 7.18
CA ASN A 99 -14.40 14.66 8.03
C ASN A 99 -14.66 16.10 8.48
N GLU A 100 -13.64 16.87 8.86
CA GLU A 100 -13.80 18.29 9.18
C GLU A 100 -14.30 19.10 7.96
N LEU A 101 -13.76 18.84 6.78
CA LEU A 101 -14.22 19.49 5.54
C LEU A 101 -15.68 19.17 5.24
N HIS A 102 -16.11 17.91 5.40
CA HIS A 102 -17.51 17.53 5.27
C HIS A 102 -18.39 18.22 6.31
N GLN A 103 -17.95 18.29 7.57
CA GLN A 103 -18.67 19.02 8.62
C GLN A 103 -18.83 20.50 8.27
N TYR A 104 -17.81 21.13 7.69
CA TYR A 104 -17.94 22.52 7.23
C TYR A 104 -18.96 22.65 6.10
N VAL A 105 -18.97 21.74 5.13
CA VAL A 105 -19.99 21.72 4.06
C VAL A 105 -21.39 21.52 4.64
N ASP A 106 -21.55 20.60 5.59
CA ASP A 106 -22.83 20.34 6.27
C ASP A 106 -23.30 21.55 7.09
N LEU A 107 -22.39 22.28 7.74
CA LEU A 107 -22.72 23.53 8.43
C LEU A 107 -23.24 24.58 7.45
N LEU A 108 -22.60 24.74 6.29
CA LEU A 108 -23.03 25.68 5.26
C LEU A 108 -24.40 25.31 4.67
N GLU A 109 -24.71 24.02 4.57
CA GLU A 109 -26.00 23.53 4.06
C GLU A 109 -27.13 23.69 5.09
N ASN A 110 -26.87 23.37 6.36
CA ASN A 110 -27.92 23.25 7.37
C ASN A 110 -28.20 24.54 8.15
N TYR A 111 -27.28 25.52 8.12
CA TYR A 111 -27.43 26.77 8.86
C TYR A 111 -27.70 27.93 7.89
N SER A 112 -28.98 28.22 7.69
CA SER A 112 -29.49 29.31 6.84
C SER A 112 -28.96 30.70 7.23
N GLU A 113 -28.43 30.85 8.43
CA GLU A 113 -27.82 32.08 8.97
C GLU A 113 -26.59 32.52 8.16
N PHE A 114 -25.91 31.59 7.49
CA PHE A 114 -24.78 31.90 6.62
C PHE A 114 -25.19 32.48 5.26
N ASN A 115 -26.46 32.33 4.87
CA ASN A 115 -27.04 32.88 3.64
C ASN A 115 -26.20 32.57 2.38
N ILE A 116 -25.72 31.33 2.29
CA ILE A 116 -24.87 30.82 1.20
C ILE A 116 -25.76 30.31 0.06
N ASP A 117 -25.33 30.54 -1.18
CA ASP A 117 -26.00 30.01 -2.38
C ASP A 117 -25.92 28.47 -2.41
N GLU A 118 -27.06 27.81 -2.61
CA GLU A 118 -27.16 26.34 -2.68
C GLU A 118 -26.25 25.76 -3.77
N SER A 119 -26.11 26.45 -4.91
CA SER A 119 -25.21 26.05 -6.00
C SER A 119 -23.73 26.10 -5.59
N LEU A 120 -23.38 26.98 -4.65
CA LEU A 120 -22.03 27.06 -4.10
C LEU A 120 -21.76 25.92 -3.11
N VAL A 121 -22.75 25.57 -2.28
CA VAL A 121 -22.67 24.40 -1.38
C VAL A 121 -22.52 23.11 -2.19
N GLU A 122 -23.31 22.96 -3.27
CA GLU A 122 -23.23 21.80 -4.16
C GLU A 122 -21.88 21.72 -4.89
N ALA A 123 -21.32 22.87 -5.30
CA ALA A 123 -19.98 22.93 -5.87
C ALA A 123 -18.89 22.51 -4.86
N PHE A 124 -19.01 22.91 -3.59
CA PHE A 124 -18.07 22.49 -2.55
C PHE A 124 -18.16 20.99 -2.28
N ARG A 125 -19.37 20.44 -2.15
CA ARG A 125 -19.60 19.00 -1.98
C ARG A 125 -19.00 18.19 -3.13
N THR A 126 -19.27 18.62 -4.37
CA THR A 126 -18.76 17.96 -5.57
C THR A 126 -17.23 17.99 -5.60
N SER A 127 -16.63 19.16 -5.35
CA SER A 127 -15.18 19.32 -5.32
C SER A 127 -14.52 18.47 -4.23
N LEU A 128 -15.17 18.30 -3.07
CA LEU A 128 -14.66 17.50 -1.97
C LEU A 128 -14.71 16.00 -2.30
N ASN A 129 -15.81 15.52 -2.89
CA ASN A 129 -15.93 14.13 -3.34
C ASN A 129 -14.93 13.82 -4.47
N GLU A 130 -14.76 14.74 -5.43
CA GLU A 130 -13.74 14.60 -6.47
C GLU A 130 -12.33 14.57 -5.88
N LEU A 131 -12.07 15.37 -4.84
CA LEU A 131 -10.78 15.33 -4.14
C LEU A 131 -10.53 13.98 -3.48
N GLU A 132 -11.53 13.40 -2.80
CA GLU A 132 -11.40 12.05 -2.21
C GLU A 132 -11.11 10.99 -3.27
N VAL A 133 -11.88 10.97 -4.36
CA VAL A 133 -11.68 10.01 -5.46
C VAL A 133 -10.30 10.18 -6.09
N ASN A 134 -9.88 11.41 -6.38
CA ASN A 134 -8.57 11.69 -6.94
C ASN A 134 -7.44 11.26 -5.99
N VAL A 135 -7.62 11.42 -4.68
CA VAL A 135 -6.65 10.96 -3.68
C VAL A 135 -6.58 9.43 -3.66
N GLU A 136 -7.71 8.73 -3.69
CA GLU A 136 -7.74 7.27 -3.77
C GLU A 136 -7.11 6.75 -5.07
N GLU A 137 -7.44 7.34 -6.21
CA GLU A 137 -6.87 6.96 -7.51
C GLU A 137 -5.38 7.22 -7.55
N TYR A 138 -4.93 8.37 -7.01
CA TYR A 138 -3.51 8.67 -6.89
C TYR A 138 -2.76 7.63 -6.04
N VAL A 139 -3.36 7.19 -4.92
CA VAL A 139 -2.81 6.12 -4.08
C VAL A 139 -2.77 4.78 -4.83
N LYS A 140 -3.78 4.47 -5.66
CA LYS A 140 -3.86 3.23 -6.45
C LYS A 140 -2.90 3.22 -7.64
N LEU A 141 -2.79 4.31 -8.39
CA LEU A 141 -1.90 4.43 -9.56
C LEU A 141 -0.42 4.37 -9.14
N SER A 142 -0.08 5.03 -8.03
CA SER A 142 1.26 4.95 -7.45
C SER A 142 1.61 3.58 -6.84
N ALA A 143 0.64 2.66 -6.73
CA ALA A 143 0.89 1.25 -6.44
C ALA A 143 1.09 0.39 -7.70
N LYS A 144 0.63 0.85 -8.88
CA LYS A 144 0.70 0.11 -10.16
C LYS A 144 1.92 0.45 -11.02
N ASP A 145 2.52 1.64 -10.88
CA ASP A 145 3.73 2.02 -11.65
C ASP A 145 5.02 1.25 -11.24
N LYS A 146 4.87 0.08 -10.62
CA LYS A 146 5.98 -0.82 -10.23
C LYS A 146 5.80 -2.28 -10.70
N ASP A 147 4.74 -2.60 -11.45
CA ASP A 147 4.63 -3.84 -12.25
C ASP A 147 5.09 -3.59 -13.69
#